data_AF-A0A9X2SDX0-F1
#
_entry.id   AF-A0A9X2SDX0-F1
#
_cell.length_a   1.000
_cell.length_b   1.000
_cell.length_c   1.000
_cell.angle_alpha   90.00
_cell.angle_beta   90.00
_cell.angle_gamma   90.00
#
_symmetry.space_group_name_H-M   'P 1'
#
loop_
_entity.id
_entity.type
_entity.pdbx_description
1 polymer ?
#
loop_
_entity_poly.entity_id
_entity_poly.type
_entity_poly.pdbx_seq_one_letter_code
_entity_poly.pdbx_strand_id
1 'polypeptide(L)'
;MESIEMTEEEFAQIGTESTSPTVTLSGIHDLTSTEDDGGSIHLVNPEKMGAGNSLFFVVTFYEQLLLPPLSPETQEAFAIIENGRFVTLKSSFDDKRRDQLLAYPLAQLDERATGDYAKFSTGEFDFHMIRSQTMPQWSYLYVTHNYSVIESLSPNLKGAVLLLVILVLAGLAFAYMVSRRMYRPVRHLVGLFRSYGEPEGADEFAFLHETATSISKANEQLKSALYEQRLSMRDKFLRDLLQGLVPPEKVDDLMHTYQLQSLRSDLTVCVITFSNDKELEEQYSKDAILTIKSKTSLILHEQLKVHFPCELLDLDFAKYVFIIGESDTESIQKKLMKAMAQIEDGHAFGLVAAVGRPVASASEIDRSFTQALDLLKRRSAVDRTSVITYKQLNQVQMVSYYYPIDTERELISYVIRGKRENALNTLNRLLSENLEQRQLTRQQLEQFSLLVLATLNRIMQQLNMSSEEFAEAHKDYLDIVQHGESKEPMVSAITALFNAMIDTIDQQNEMMDTHTVKRMIDYIHDNYNKDLSLSMIAEAFNFSPGYVSIAFKNHSGENFKDYLNFFRVQQAKEVMRKQKEVKIGDLALMVGCNNANTFIRMFRKYEGLAPGQYAKKLAEKE
;
A
#
# COMPACT_ATOMS: atom_id res chain seq x y z
N MET A 1 2.47 -115.26 70.73
CA MET A 1 2.98 -116.57 70.30
C MET A 1 2.38 -116.84 68.94
N GLU A 2 3.22 -116.79 67.92
CA GLU A 2 3.58 -118.02 67.19
C GLU A 2 2.39 -118.53 66.37
N SER A 3 2.52 -118.30 65.06
CA SER A 3 1.98 -119.15 64.01
C SER A 3 2.14 -120.62 64.37
N ILE A 4 1.06 -121.39 64.36
CA ILE A 4 1.12 -122.80 63.96
C ILE A 4 -0.05 -123.06 63.01
N GLU A 5 0.34 -123.37 61.78
CA GLU A 5 -0.47 -123.92 60.69
C GLU A 5 -1.01 -125.31 61.02
N MET A 6 -1.85 -125.79 60.09
CA MET A 6 -2.35 -127.15 59.84
C MET A 6 -3.75 -127.41 60.43
N THR A 7 -4.72 -127.93 59.68
CA THR A 7 -4.65 -128.79 58.48
C THR A 7 -6.02 -128.85 57.80
N GLU A 8 -6.05 -128.97 56.47
CA GLU A 8 -7.17 -129.58 55.75
C GLU A 8 -6.89 -131.08 55.59
N GLU A 9 -7.60 -131.91 56.35
CA GLU A 9 -8.18 -133.19 55.93
C GLU A 9 -8.72 -133.90 57.17
N GLU A 10 -10.04 -133.83 57.39
CA GLU A 10 -10.88 -135.01 57.55
C GLU A 10 -12.35 -134.60 57.59
N PHE A 11 -12.96 -134.74 56.41
CA PHE A 11 -14.37 -135.01 56.23
C PHE A 11 -14.84 -136.11 57.20
N ALA A 12 -15.90 -135.87 57.97
CA ALA A 12 -17.23 -136.44 57.70
C ALA A 12 -18.12 -136.60 58.95
N GLN A 13 -19.40 -136.31 58.70
CA GLN A 13 -20.61 -136.85 59.32
C GLN A 13 -21.23 -136.20 60.56
N ILE A 14 -22.36 -135.54 60.26
CA ILE A 14 -23.70 -135.76 60.82
C ILE A 14 -23.92 -135.31 62.27
N GLY A 15 -24.82 -134.33 62.39
CA GLY A 15 -26.02 -134.54 63.19
C GLY A 15 -26.14 -133.68 64.44
N THR A 16 -27.02 -132.67 64.32
CA THR A 16 -28.14 -132.39 65.23
C THR A 16 -27.92 -132.30 66.74
N GLU A 17 -28.47 -131.20 67.28
CA GLU A 17 -28.79 -130.91 68.69
C GLU A 17 -27.62 -130.46 69.59
N SER A 18 -27.66 -129.19 70.01
CA SER A 18 -28.17 -128.85 71.34
C SER A 18 -27.92 -127.37 71.68
N THR A 19 -28.96 -126.79 72.27
CA THR A 19 -28.99 -125.76 73.33
C THR A 19 -27.74 -124.92 73.64
N SER A 20 -27.97 -123.60 73.74
CA SER A 20 -27.13 -122.54 74.29
C SER A 20 -26.34 -122.92 75.57
N PRO A 21 -25.32 -122.10 75.90
CA PRO A 21 -25.63 -121.18 77.00
C PRO A 21 -25.24 -119.73 76.69
N THR A 22 -26.23 -118.87 76.85
CA THR A 22 -26.07 -117.45 77.19
C THR A 22 -25.36 -117.39 78.55
N VAL A 23 -24.11 -116.92 78.59
CA VAL A 23 -23.45 -116.58 79.86
C VAL A 23 -23.85 -115.15 80.20
N THR A 24 -24.89 -115.00 81.02
CA THR A 24 -25.25 -113.74 81.66
C THR A 24 -24.15 -113.32 82.64
N LEU A 25 -23.62 -112.10 82.47
CA LEU A 25 -22.58 -111.43 83.26
C LEU A 25 -22.94 -111.13 84.74
N SER A 26 -23.98 -111.76 85.30
CA SER A 26 -24.51 -111.48 86.64
C SER A 26 -24.01 -112.44 87.73
N GLY A 27 -22.97 -113.24 87.48
CA GLY A 27 -22.53 -114.31 88.39
C GLY A 27 -21.03 -114.42 88.67
N ILE A 28 -20.21 -113.44 88.27
CA ILE A 28 -18.75 -113.49 88.42
C ILE A 28 -18.34 -112.47 89.50
N HIS A 29 -18.25 -112.93 90.76
CA HIS A 29 -17.97 -112.10 91.94
C HIS A 29 -16.47 -111.92 92.28
N ASP A 30 -15.55 -112.35 91.41
CA ASP A 30 -14.10 -112.11 91.59
C ASP A 30 -13.51 -111.61 90.26
N LEU A 31 -13.50 -110.29 90.08
CA LEU A 31 -12.82 -109.60 88.99
C LEU A 31 -11.84 -108.60 89.61
N THR A 32 -10.54 -108.75 89.37
CA THR A 32 -9.57 -107.69 89.64
C THR A 32 -9.62 -106.67 88.51
N SER A 33 -10.12 -105.47 88.77
CA SER A 33 -10.20 -104.38 87.81
C SER A 33 -8.98 -103.45 87.90
N THR A 34 -8.37 -103.15 86.76
CA THR A 34 -7.57 -101.94 86.59
C THR A 34 -8.41 -100.95 85.80
N GLU A 35 -8.89 -99.90 86.46
CA GLU A 35 -9.52 -98.76 85.79
C GLU A 35 -8.41 -97.79 85.38
N ASP A 36 -8.34 -97.52 84.07
CA ASP A 36 -7.57 -96.40 83.53
C ASP A 36 -8.50 -95.64 82.56
N ASP A 37 -8.25 -94.35 82.36
CA ASP A 37 -9.18 -93.28 81.91
C ASP A 37 -9.82 -93.41 80.50
N GLY A 38 -10.04 -94.62 79.97
CA GLY A 38 -10.63 -94.85 78.65
C GLY A 38 -11.29 -96.22 78.41
N GLY A 39 -11.33 -97.11 79.40
CA GLY A 39 -11.99 -98.42 79.29
C GLY A 39 -11.63 -99.33 80.46
N SER A 40 -12.37 -100.43 80.65
CA SER A 40 -12.07 -101.39 81.71
C SER A 40 -11.80 -102.78 81.14
N ILE A 41 -10.74 -103.42 81.64
CA ILE A 41 -10.37 -104.80 81.31
C ILE A 41 -10.70 -105.66 82.53
N HIS A 42 -11.62 -106.59 82.35
CA HIS A 42 -12.01 -107.56 83.36
C HIS A 42 -11.37 -108.92 83.08
N LEU A 43 -10.54 -109.39 84.00
CA LEU A 43 -9.87 -110.69 83.91
C LEU A 43 -10.79 -111.77 84.47
N VAL A 44 -11.22 -112.71 83.63
CA VAL A 44 -12.18 -113.74 84.01
C VAL A 44 -11.44 -114.98 84.51
N ASN A 45 -11.76 -115.43 85.73
CA ASN A 45 -11.07 -116.55 86.39
C ASN A 45 -11.19 -117.86 85.55
N PRO A 46 -10.06 -118.48 85.14
CA PRO A 46 -10.04 -119.64 84.22
C PRO A 46 -10.79 -120.89 84.72
N GLU A 47 -10.85 -121.15 86.03
CA GLU A 47 -11.43 -122.38 86.57
C GLU A 47 -12.94 -122.51 86.34
N LYS A 48 -13.65 -121.39 86.09
CA LYS A 48 -15.11 -121.38 85.90
C LYS A 48 -15.57 -121.49 84.45
N MET A 49 -14.66 -121.53 83.47
CA MET A 49 -14.99 -121.64 82.05
C MET A 49 -14.61 -122.99 81.39
N GLY A 50 -14.13 -123.98 82.17
CA GLY A 50 -13.96 -125.35 81.68
C GLY A 50 -12.98 -125.51 80.51
N ALA A 51 -12.02 -124.59 80.37
CA ALA A 51 -11.02 -124.58 79.31
C ALA A 51 -9.61 -124.45 79.94
N GLY A 52 -8.76 -125.46 79.71
CA GLY A 52 -7.39 -125.50 80.24
C GLY A 52 -6.52 -124.33 79.74
N ASN A 53 -5.53 -123.96 80.55
CA ASN A 53 -4.42 -123.00 80.34
C ASN A 53 -4.71 -121.66 79.62
N SER A 54 -5.96 -121.28 79.38
CA SER A 54 -6.32 -120.09 78.60
C SER A 54 -6.91 -119.01 79.51
N LEU A 55 -6.37 -117.79 79.44
CA LEU A 55 -6.92 -116.62 80.16
C LEU A 55 -7.91 -115.88 79.25
N PHE A 56 -9.09 -115.54 79.78
CA PHE A 56 -10.09 -114.72 79.10
C PHE A 56 -10.15 -113.32 79.72
N PHE A 57 -10.26 -112.31 78.86
CA PHE A 57 -10.44 -110.92 79.25
C PHE A 57 -11.66 -110.34 78.54
N VAL A 58 -12.48 -109.58 79.25
CA VAL A 58 -13.54 -108.74 78.66
C VAL A 58 -13.05 -107.31 78.68
N VAL A 59 -12.98 -106.68 77.51
CA VAL A 59 -12.60 -105.27 77.37
C VAL A 59 -13.85 -104.46 77.06
N THR A 60 -14.12 -103.43 77.85
CA THR A 60 -15.22 -102.49 77.63
C THR A 60 -14.70 -101.08 77.38
N PHE A 61 -15.31 -100.36 76.44
CA PHE A 61 -14.95 -99.01 76.04
C PHE A 61 -16.18 -98.09 76.08
N TYR A 62 -15.99 -96.80 76.34
CA TYR A 62 -17.05 -95.80 76.20
C TYR A 62 -17.29 -95.47 74.72
N GLU A 63 -18.54 -95.45 74.28
CA GLU A 63 -18.92 -95.15 72.88
C GLU A 63 -18.37 -93.80 72.37
N GLN A 64 -18.25 -92.82 73.26
CA GLN A 64 -17.70 -91.49 72.94
C GLN A 64 -16.22 -91.52 72.55
N LEU A 65 -15.47 -92.55 72.95
CA LEU A 65 -14.05 -92.73 72.61
C LEU A 65 -13.87 -93.46 71.26
N LEU A 66 -14.91 -94.15 70.76
CA LEU A 66 -14.88 -94.87 69.49
C LEU A 66 -15.26 -94.00 68.29
N LEU A 67 -15.99 -92.90 68.51
CA LEU A 67 -16.57 -92.07 67.45
C LEU A 67 -16.00 -90.65 67.45
N PRO A 68 -15.42 -90.15 66.34
CA PRO A 68 -14.85 -88.80 66.30
C PRO A 68 -15.91 -87.71 66.53
N PRO A 69 -15.50 -86.49 66.93
CA PRO A 69 -16.37 -85.33 66.86
C PRO A 69 -16.71 -85.03 65.38
N LEU A 70 -17.99 -84.81 65.08
CA LEU A 70 -18.47 -84.47 63.73
C LEU A 70 -18.93 -83.01 63.73
N SER A 71 -18.58 -82.26 62.67
CA SER A 71 -19.06 -80.88 62.53
C SER A 71 -20.48 -80.85 61.95
N PRO A 72 -21.41 -80.08 62.55
CA PRO A 72 -22.75 -79.88 61.99
C PRO A 72 -22.74 -79.13 60.65
N GLU A 73 -21.75 -78.26 60.42
CA GLU A 73 -21.69 -77.38 59.25
C GLU A 73 -21.34 -78.14 57.97
N THR A 74 -20.48 -79.15 58.10
CA THR A 74 -19.96 -79.92 56.97
C THR A 74 -20.82 -81.13 56.62
N GLN A 75 -21.85 -81.43 57.43
CA GLN A 75 -22.77 -82.57 57.28
C GLN A 75 -22.00 -83.88 57.03
N GLU A 76 -21.67 -84.56 58.12
CA GLU A 76 -20.77 -85.70 58.12
C GLU A 76 -21.40 -86.89 58.85
N ALA A 77 -20.97 -88.10 58.51
CA ALA A 77 -21.25 -89.29 59.28
C ALA A 77 -20.01 -90.15 59.45
N PHE A 78 -19.93 -90.82 60.60
CA PHE A 78 -18.92 -91.83 60.87
C PHE A 78 -19.59 -93.08 61.42
N ALA A 79 -19.23 -94.23 60.88
CA ALA A 79 -19.81 -95.51 61.24
C ALA A 79 -18.74 -96.59 61.38
N ILE A 80 -18.99 -97.55 62.26
CA ILE A 80 -18.22 -98.79 62.35
C ILE A 80 -19.09 -99.90 61.77
N ILE A 81 -18.53 -100.67 60.85
CA ILE A 81 -19.21 -101.73 60.12
C ILE A 81 -18.53 -103.06 60.44
N GLU A 82 -19.32 -104.09 60.75
CA GLU A 82 -18.86 -105.46 60.95
C GLU A 82 -19.66 -106.40 60.03
N ASN A 83 -18.97 -107.19 59.20
CA ASN A 83 -19.60 -108.10 58.24
C ASN A 83 -20.72 -107.46 57.39
N GLY A 84 -20.50 -106.22 56.94
CA GLY A 84 -21.45 -105.47 56.12
C GLY A 84 -22.69 -104.94 56.87
N ARG A 85 -22.67 -104.88 58.22
CA ARG A 85 -23.72 -104.27 59.04
C ARG A 85 -23.16 -103.15 59.91
N PHE A 86 -23.94 -102.09 60.10
CA PHE A 86 -23.59 -101.03 61.05
C PHE A 86 -23.59 -101.58 62.48
N VAL A 87 -22.44 -101.47 63.15
CA VAL A 87 -22.29 -101.70 64.60
C VAL A 87 -22.67 -100.43 65.35
N THR A 88 -22.17 -99.28 64.89
CA THR A 88 -22.55 -97.96 65.40
C THR A 88 -22.47 -96.93 64.28
N LEU A 89 -23.29 -95.88 64.37
CA LEU A 89 -23.36 -94.77 63.41
C LEU A 89 -23.58 -93.46 64.18
N LYS A 90 -22.66 -92.52 64.03
CA LYS A 90 -22.83 -91.13 64.43
C LYS A 90 -22.93 -90.28 63.18
N SER A 91 -23.90 -89.37 63.14
CA SER A 91 -24.12 -88.54 61.96
C SER A 91 -24.68 -87.18 62.34
N SER A 92 -24.15 -86.12 61.72
CA SER A 92 -24.71 -84.76 61.72
C SER A 92 -25.66 -84.50 60.54
N PHE A 93 -26.01 -85.53 59.76
CA PHE A 93 -27.04 -85.45 58.73
C PHE A 93 -28.43 -85.22 59.32
N ASP A 94 -29.30 -84.54 58.57
CA ASP A 94 -30.74 -84.51 58.86
C ASP A 94 -31.36 -85.92 58.73
N ASP A 95 -32.55 -86.10 59.31
CA ASP A 95 -33.20 -87.43 59.39
C ASP A 95 -33.36 -88.07 58.00
N LYS A 96 -33.69 -87.27 56.98
CA LYS A 96 -33.89 -87.75 55.61
C LYS A 96 -32.60 -88.30 54.99
N ARG A 97 -31.49 -87.58 55.15
CA ARG A 97 -30.18 -88.01 54.64
C ARG A 97 -29.61 -89.16 55.45
N ARG A 98 -29.84 -89.20 56.77
CA ARG A 98 -29.47 -90.33 57.61
C ARG A 98 -30.19 -91.61 57.16
N ASP A 99 -31.49 -91.54 56.88
CA ASP A 99 -32.26 -92.68 56.36
C ASP A 99 -31.75 -93.15 54.99
N GLN A 100 -31.37 -92.21 54.11
CA GLN A 100 -30.75 -92.54 52.82
C GLN A 100 -29.39 -93.23 52.98
N LEU A 101 -28.58 -92.80 53.95
CA LEU A 101 -27.31 -93.44 54.26
C LEU A 101 -27.52 -94.87 54.80
N LEU A 102 -28.52 -95.07 55.67
CA LEU A 102 -28.85 -96.39 56.22
C LEU A 102 -29.39 -97.36 55.16
N ALA A 103 -30.06 -96.84 54.13
CA ALA A 103 -30.56 -97.62 53.00
C ALA A 103 -29.47 -98.04 52.00
N TYR A 104 -28.23 -97.54 52.14
CA TYR A 104 -27.15 -97.87 51.22
C TYR A 104 -26.70 -99.34 51.40
N PRO A 105 -26.59 -100.14 50.32
CA PRO A 105 -26.18 -101.53 50.42
C PRO A 105 -24.69 -101.65 50.79
N LEU A 106 -24.39 -101.72 52.10
CA LEU A 106 -23.04 -101.76 52.66
C LEU A 106 -22.19 -102.94 52.16
N ALA A 107 -22.81 -104.10 51.88
CA ALA A 107 -22.10 -105.26 51.33
C ALA A 107 -21.45 -104.96 49.97
N GLN A 108 -22.06 -104.09 49.16
CA GLN A 108 -21.48 -103.65 47.88
C GLN A 108 -20.37 -102.61 48.06
N LEU A 109 -20.33 -101.92 49.19
CA LEU A 109 -19.28 -100.98 49.52
C LEU A 109 -17.99 -101.71 49.93
N ASP A 110 -18.13 -102.82 50.65
CA ASP A 110 -17.01 -103.65 51.10
C ASP A 110 -16.33 -104.41 49.94
N GLU A 111 -17.11 -104.89 48.96
CA GLU A 111 -16.57 -105.49 47.72
C GLU A 111 -15.78 -104.51 46.86
N ARG A 112 -16.11 -103.21 46.91
CA ARG A 112 -15.42 -102.15 46.15
C ARG A 112 -14.13 -101.67 46.81
N ALA A 113 -13.85 -102.11 48.04
CA ALA A 113 -12.63 -101.74 48.74
C ALA A 113 -11.43 -102.57 48.27
N THR A 114 -10.64 -102.01 47.38
CA THR A 114 -9.35 -102.58 46.97
C THR A 114 -8.25 -102.12 47.92
N GLY A 115 -7.99 -102.91 48.98
CA GLY A 115 -6.93 -102.65 49.98
C GLY A 115 -7.45 -102.13 51.32
N ASP A 116 -6.55 -101.60 52.16
CA ASP A 116 -6.86 -101.12 53.51
C ASP A 116 -7.69 -99.82 53.52
N TYR A 117 -7.74 -99.08 52.40
CA TYR A 117 -8.49 -97.84 52.26
C TYR A 117 -9.21 -97.78 50.91
N ALA A 118 -10.45 -97.30 50.92
CA ALA A 118 -11.27 -97.07 49.75
C ALA A 118 -11.93 -95.69 49.80
N LYS A 119 -11.89 -94.96 48.69
CA LYS A 119 -12.67 -93.74 48.50
C LYS A 119 -13.54 -93.89 47.26
N PHE A 120 -14.82 -93.61 47.40
CA PHE A 120 -15.75 -93.58 46.27
C PHE A 120 -16.89 -92.60 46.53
N SER A 121 -17.41 -92.04 45.45
CA SER A 121 -18.55 -91.13 45.47
C SER A 121 -19.75 -91.85 44.91
N THR A 122 -20.89 -91.81 45.59
CA THR A 122 -22.11 -92.41 45.05
C THR A 122 -23.33 -91.60 45.51
N GLY A 123 -24.12 -91.14 44.54
CA GLY A 123 -25.20 -90.18 44.80
C GLY A 123 -24.64 -88.84 45.30
N GLU A 124 -25.21 -88.36 46.40
CA GLU A 124 -24.83 -87.08 47.04
C GLU A 124 -23.80 -87.25 48.16
N PHE A 125 -23.23 -88.45 48.30
CA PHE A 125 -22.31 -88.80 49.38
C PHE A 125 -20.95 -89.20 48.82
N ASP A 126 -19.92 -88.70 49.49
CA ASP A 126 -18.54 -89.14 49.34
C ASP A 126 -18.21 -90.05 50.52
N PHE A 127 -17.84 -91.29 50.23
CA PHE A 127 -17.52 -92.31 51.21
C PHE A 127 -16.01 -92.53 51.28
N HIS A 128 -15.51 -92.63 52.51
CA HIS A 128 -14.13 -92.90 52.86
C HIS A 128 -14.14 -94.09 53.83
N MET A 129 -13.58 -95.22 53.42
CA MET A 129 -13.62 -96.45 54.21
C MET A 129 -12.22 -96.97 54.49
N ILE A 130 -11.94 -97.39 55.73
CA ILE A 130 -10.67 -97.98 56.15
C ILE A 130 -10.96 -99.31 56.86
N ARG A 131 -10.26 -100.39 56.48
CA ARG A 131 -10.34 -101.68 57.21
C ARG A 131 -9.46 -101.66 58.45
N SER A 132 -9.95 -102.22 59.55
CA SER A 132 -9.19 -102.30 60.81
C SER A 132 -8.08 -103.36 60.70
N GLN A 133 -6.84 -102.98 61.02
CA GLN A 133 -5.70 -103.91 61.04
C GLN A 133 -5.72 -104.85 62.25
N THR A 134 -6.42 -104.46 63.33
CA THR A 134 -6.47 -105.21 64.60
C THR A 134 -7.67 -106.15 64.67
N MET A 135 -8.78 -105.79 64.01
CA MET A 135 -10.02 -106.57 63.95
C MET A 135 -10.40 -106.74 62.48
N PRO A 136 -10.02 -107.84 61.79
CA PRO A 136 -10.21 -108.00 60.35
C PRO A 136 -11.68 -107.92 59.89
N GLN A 137 -12.62 -108.13 60.81
CA GLN A 137 -14.06 -108.06 60.55
C GLN A 137 -14.62 -106.63 60.57
N TRP A 138 -13.83 -105.64 61.01
CA TRP A 138 -14.28 -104.25 61.20
C TRP A 138 -13.79 -103.32 60.08
N SER A 139 -14.68 -102.45 59.62
CA SER A 139 -14.38 -101.34 58.72
C SER A 139 -14.91 -100.02 59.29
N TYR A 140 -14.09 -98.98 59.23
CA TYR A 140 -14.44 -97.61 59.61
C TYR A 140 -14.90 -96.84 58.37
N LEU A 141 -16.11 -96.31 58.39
CA LEU A 141 -16.72 -95.56 57.30
C LEU A 141 -16.92 -94.10 57.70
N TYR A 142 -16.33 -93.18 56.95
CA TYR A 142 -16.54 -91.74 57.06
C TYR A 142 -17.22 -91.21 55.79
N VAL A 143 -18.26 -90.39 55.95
CA VAL A 143 -19.13 -89.96 54.86
C VAL A 143 -19.33 -88.45 54.90
N THR A 144 -19.13 -87.78 53.77
CA THR A 144 -19.33 -86.33 53.60
C THR A 144 -20.32 -86.03 52.48
N HIS A 145 -21.01 -84.89 52.54
CA HIS A 145 -21.94 -84.45 51.49
C HIS A 145 -21.21 -83.66 50.39
N ASN A 146 -21.50 -83.96 49.12
CA ASN A 146 -20.86 -83.32 47.96
C ASN A 146 -21.57 -81.99 47.60
N TYR A 147 -21.02 -80.83 47.99
CA TYR A 147 -21.59 -79.51 47.70
C TYR A 147 -21.25 -79.02 46.27
N SER A 148 -22.27 -78.78 45.43
CA SER A 148 -22.07 -78.06 44.16
C SER A 148 -21.92 -76.55 44.41
N VAL A 149 -20.81 -75.95 43.96
CA VAL A 149 -20.39 -74.55 44.24
C VAL A 149 -21.42 -73.49 43.77
N ILE A 150 -22.31 -73.85 42.85
CA ILE A 150 -23.28 -72.92 42.26
C ILE A 150 -24.48 -72.68 43.20
N GLU A 151 -24.83 -73.64 44.06
CA GLU A 151 -25.95 -73.50 45.00
C GLU A 151 -25.57 -72.82 46.33
N SER A 152 -24.30 -72.88 46.73
CA SER A 152 -23.80 -72.29 47.99
C SER A 152 -23.46 -70.79 47.92
N LEU A 153 -23.65 -70.14 46.77
CA LEU A 153 -23.56 -68.68 46.66
C LEU A 153 -24.67 -68.04 47.51
N SER A 154 -24.30 -67.47 48.65
CA SER A 154 -25.22 -66.80 49.57
C SER A 154 -26.08 -65.76 48.82
N PRO A 155 -27.34 -65.53 49.25
CA PRO A 155 -28.22 -64.55 48.58
C PRO A 155 -27.56 -63.16 48.44
N ASN A 156 -26.69 -62.81 49.38
CA ASN A 156 -25.92 -61.56 49.38
C ASN A 156 -24.93 -61.48 48.20
N LEU A 157 -24.27 -62.58 47.81
CA LEU A 157 -23.33 -62.57 46.69
C LEU A 157 -24.07 -62.43 45.34
N LYS A 158 -25.22 -63.10 45.18
CA LYS A 158 -26.08 -62.95 44.00
C LYS A 158 -26.57 -61.50 43.86
N GLY A 159 -26.94 -60.86 44.98
CA GLY A 159 -27.29 -59.44 45.02
C GLY A 159 -26.12 -58.52 44.64
N ALA A 160 -24.91 -58.81 45.12
CA ALA A 160 -23.71 -58.03 44.78
C ALA A 160 -23.34 -58.11 43.30
N VAL A 161 -23.41 -59.31 42.69
CA VAL A 161 -23.15 -59.50 41.26
C VAL A 161 -24.20 -58.77 40.42
N LEU A 162 -25.48 -58.85 40.79
CA LEU A 162 -26.56 -58.12 40.11
C LEU A 162 -26.35 -56.60 40.18
N LEU A 163 -25.99 -56.07 41.36
CA LEU A 163 -25.67 -54.65 41.54
C LEU A 163 -24.51 -54.22 40.64
N LEU A 164 -23.46 -55.04 40.53
CA LEU A 164 -22.30 -54.74 39.69
C LEU A 164 -22.66 -54.67 38.21
N VAL A 165 -23.49 -55.62 37.73
CA VAL A 165 -24.03 -55.59 36.36
C VAL A 165 -24.87 -54.33 36.13
N ILE A 166 -25.74 -53.96 37.07
CA ILE A 166 -26.55 -52.75 36.98
C ILE A 166 -25.67 -51.49 36.93
N LEU A 167 -24.61 -51.42 37.75
CA LEU A 167 -23.68 -50.29 37.76
C LEU A 167 -22.90 -50.18 36.44
N VAL A 168 -22.47 -51.30 35.86
CA VAL A 168 -21.82 -51.31 34.54
C VAL A 168 -22.78 -50.84 33.45
N LEU A 169 -24.01 -51.34 33.44
CA LEU A 169 -25.03 -50.91 32.48
C LEU A 169 -25.40 -49.44 32.66
N ALA A 170 -25.54 -48.97 33.90
CA ALA A 170 -25.77 -47.56 34.22
C ALA A 170 -24.58 -46.68 33.78
N GLY A 171 -23.35 -47.15 33.99
CA GLY A 171 -22.13 -46.49 33.54
C GLY A 171 -22.05 -46.38 32.02
N LEU A 172 -22.39 -47.45 31.29
CA LEU A 172 -22.45 -47.45 29.83
C LEU A 172 -23.57 -46.53 29.31
N ALA A 173 -24.75 -46.57 29.92
CA ALA A 173 -25.86 -45.70 29.57
C ALA A 173 -25.53 -44.23 29.83
N PHE A 174 -24.88 -43.93 30.95
CA PHE A 174 -24.40 -42.60 31.29
C PHE A 174 -23.32 -42.12 30.31
N ALA A 175 -22.33 -42.96 30.00
CA ALA A 175 -21.29 -42.65 29.02
C ALA A 175 -21.88 -42.37 27.63
N TYR A 176 -22.85 -43.18 27.19
CA TYR A 176 -23.57 -42.97 25.94
C TYR A 176 -24.39 -41.67 25.95
N MET A 177 -25.10 -41.38 27.04
CA MET A 177 -25.86 -40.14 27.21
C MET A 177 -24.96 -38.90 27.16
N VAL A 178 -23.83 -38.91 27.88
CA VAL A 178 -22.86 -37.80 27.90
C VAL A 178 -22.22 -37.62 26.54
N SER A 179 -21.76 -38.71 25.90
CA SER A 179 -21.21 -38.68 24.55
C SER A 179 -22.18 -38.03 23.56
N ARG A 180 -23.45 -38.45 23.57
CA ARG A 180 -24.48 -37.88 22.70
C ARG A 180 -24.80 -36.41 23.02
N ARG A 181 -24.78 -36.02 24.29
CA ARG A 181 -25.00 -34.63 24.72
C ARG A 181 -23.85 -33.71 24.28
N MET A 182 -22.61 -34.18 24.35
CA MET A 182 -21.43 -33.42 23.93
C MET A 182 -21.27 -33.35 22.40
N TYR A 183 -21.65 -34.41 21.66
CA TYR A 183 -21.47 -34.45 20.20
C TYR A 183 -22.58 -33.74 19.40
N ARG A 184 -23.79 -33.59 19.98
CA ARG A 184 -24.90 -32.85 19.35
C ARG A 184 -24.56 -31.41 18.97
N PRO A 185 -24.03 -30.55 19.86
CA PRO A 185 -23.70 -29.18 19.50
C PRO A 185 -22.57 -29.09 18.46
N VAL A 186 -21.57 -29.98 18.52
CA VAL A 186 -20.48 -30.04 17.53
C VAL A 186 -21.03 -30.34 16.13
N ARG A 187 -21.90 -31.34 16.01
CA ARG A 187 -22.53 -31.67 14.72
C ARG A 187 -23.38 -30.53 14.16
N HIS A 188 -24.06 -29.78 15.02
CA HIS A 188 -24.79 -28.58 14.60
C HIS A 188 -23.85 -27.49 14.07
N LEU A 189 -22.71 -27.26 14.75
CA LEU A 189 -21.69 -26.34 14.27
C LEU A 189 -21.11 -26.78 12.92
N VAL A 190 -20.72 -28.05 12.76
CA VAL A 190 -20.26 -28.60 11.46
C VAL A 190 -21.32 -28.39 10.38
N GLY A 191 -22.60 -28.60 10.70
CA GLY A 191 -23.72 -28.36 9.79
C GLY A 191 -23.83 -26.92 9.31
N LEU A 192 -23.57 -25.93 10.17
CA LEU A 192 -23.55 -24.51 9.80
C LEU A 192 -22.39 -24.16 8.87
N PHE A 193 -21.24 -24.82 9.02
CA PHE A 193 -20.03 -24.56 8.24
C PHE A 193 -19.93 -25.38 6.94
N ARG A 194 -20.83 -26.35 6.70
CA ARG A 194 -20.86 -27.14 5.46
C ARG A 194 -21.00 -26.34 4.17
N SER A 195 -21.55 -25.12 4.24
CA SER A 195 -21.60 -24.22 3.07
C SER A 195 -20.23 -23.72 2.62
N TYR A 196 -19.19 -23.85 3.46
CA TYR A 196 -17.83 -23.41 3.18
C TYR A 196 -16.89 -24.57 2.76
N GLY A 197 -17.38 -25.81 2.78
CA GLY A 197 -16.62 -27.02 2.40
C GLY A 197 -17.18 -28.27 3.05
N GLU A 198 -16.74 -29.44 2.57
CA GLU A 198 -17.03 -30.72 3.24
C GLU A 198 -15.84 -31.16 4.10
N PRO A 199 -16.08 -31.75 5.28
CA PRO A 199 -15.00 -32.31 6.10
C PRO A 199 -14.34 -33.49 5.38
N GLU A 200 -13.06 -33.37 5.03
CA GLU A 200 -12.26 -34.49 4.54
C GLU A 200 -11.87 -35.40 5.72
N GLY A 201 -12.67 -36.44 5.95
CA GLY A 201 -12.39 -37.49 6.94
C GLY A 201 -13.17 -37.38 8.25
N ALA A 202 -12.64 -38.00 9.31
CA ALA A 202 -13.36 -38.23 10.57
C ALA A 202 -13.17 -37.11 11.62
N ASP A 203 -12.30 -36.12 11.37
CA ASP A 203 -11.99 -35.07 12.34
C ASP A 203 -12.83 -33.81 12.11
N GLU A 204 -14.04 -33.84 12.67
CA GLU A 204 -14.96 -32.69 12.69
C GLU A 204 -14.32 -31.45 13.36
N PHE A 205 -13.40 -31.61 14.30
CA PHE A 205 -12.76 -30.48 15.00
C PHE A 205 -11.67 -29.83 14.16
N ALA A 206 -10.88 -30.62 13.42
CA ALA A 206 -9.90 -30.09 12.47
C ALA A 206 -10.59 -29.25 11.38
N PHE A 207 -11.69 -29.74 10.81
CA PHE A 207 -12.49 -29.00 9.83
C PHE A 207 -13.04 -27.68 10.40
N LEU A 208 -13.57 -27.70 11.63
CA LEU A 208 -14.04 -26.49 12.29
C LEU A 208 -12.92 -25.47 12.54
N HIS A 209 -11.74 -25.94 12.96
CA HIS A 209 -10.58 -25.07 13.19
C HIS A 209 -10.09 -24.42 11.88
N GLU A 210 -9.94 -25.20 10.82
CA GLU A 210 -9.50 -24.72 9.51
C GLU A 210 -10.51 -23.76 8.87
N THR A 211 -11.80 -24.08 8.97
CA THR A 211 -12.85 -23.21 8.44
C THR A 211 -12.95 -21.91 9.25
N ALA A 212 -12.85 -21.96 10.57
CA ALA A 212 -12.89 -20.77 11.43
C ALA A 212 -11.69 -19.85 11.20
N THR A 213 -10.49 -20.41 11.06
CA THR A 213 -9.28 -19.63 10.73
C THR A 213 -9.37 -19.02 9.33
N SER A 214 -9.87 -19.78 8.34
CA SER A 214 -10.12 -19.27 6.99
C SER A 214 -11.14 -18.13 6.97
N ILE A 215 -12.25 -18.25 7.69
CA ILE A 215 -13.26 -17.19 7.81
C ILE A 215 -12.69 -15.96 8.52
N SER A 216 -11.91 -16.14 9.60
CA SER A 216 -11.27 -15.03 10.30
C SER A 216 -10.32 -14.28 9.37
N LYS A 217 -9.48 -15.01 8.62
CA LYS A 217 -8.55 -14.44 7.64
C LYS A 217 -9.29 -13.73 6.50
N ALA A 218 -10.34 -14.33 5.96
CA ALA A 218 -11.18 -13.71 4.93
C ALA A 218 -11.89 -12.45 5.44
N ASN A 219 -12.33 -12.44 6.70
CA ASN A 219 -12.96 -11.27 7.31
C ASN A 219 -11.94 -10.15 7.57
N GLU A 220 -10.71 -10.47 7.98
CA GLU A 220 -9.63 -9.49 8.05
C GLU A 220 -9.29 -8.91 6.68
N GLN A 221 -9.16 -9.75 5.66
CA GLN A 221 -8.94 -9.31 4.27
C GLN A 221 -10.09 -8.46 3.74
N LEU A 222 -11.34 -8.82 4.06
CA LEU A 222 -12.50 -8.03 3.66
C LEU A 222 -12.53 -6.69 4.39
N LYS A 223 -12.22 -6.66 5.69
CA LYS A 223 -12.12 -5.41 6.45
C LYS A 223 -11.00 -4.50 5.90
N SER A 224 -9.83 -5.05 5.58
CA SER A 224 -8.75 -4.28 4.97
C SER A 224 -9.15 -3.78 3.57
N ALA A 225 -9.77 -4.62 2.74
CA ALA A 225 -10.25 -4.23 1.42
C ALA A 225 -11.34 -3.14 1.49
N LEU A 226 -12.30 -3.25 2.41
CA LEU A 226 -13.32 -2.22 2.64
C LEU A 226 -12.71 -0.91 3.15
N TYR A 227 -11.69 -0.98 3.99
CA TYR A 227 -10.97 0.19 4.48
C TYR A 227 -10.20 0.90 3.36
N GLU A 228 -9.44 0.15 2.55
CA GLU A 228 -8.74 0.66 1.37
C GLU A 228 -9.72 1.24 0.33
N GLN A 229 -10.83 0.53 0.08
CA GLN A 229 -11.87 1.00 -0.82
C GLN A 229 -12.49 2.31 -0.31
N ARG A 230 -12.76 2.41 1.00
CA ARG A 230 -13.30 3.66 1.59
C ARG A 230 -12.34 4.83 1.42
N LEU A 231 -11.04 4.63 1.63
CA LEU A 231 -10.01 5.66 1.41
C LEU A 231 -9.95 6.10 -0.06
N SER A 232 -9.92 5.15 -0.99
CA SER A 232 -9.92 5.43 -2.42
C SER A 232 -11.19 6.17 -2.86
N MET A 233 -12.35 5.77 -2.34
CA MET A 233 -13.64 6.41 -2.62
C MET A 233 -13.72 7.82 -2.02
N ARG A 234 -13.08 8.06 -0.86
CA ARG A 234 -12.94 9.39 -0.26
C ARG A 234 -12.12 10.32 -1.16
N ASP A 235 -10.96 9.87 -1.62
CA ASP A 235 -10.10 10.68 -2.48
C ASP A 235 -10.77 10.97 -3.83
N LYS A 236 -11.47 9.97 -4.39
CA LYS A 236 -12.30 10.18 -5.58
C LYS A 236 -13.39 11.22 -5.33
N PHE A 237 -14.12 11.12 -4.22
CA PHE A 237 -15.14 12.09 -3.85
C PHE A 237 -14.56 13.51 -3.74
N LEU A 238 -13.41 13.69 -3.09
CA LEU A 238 -12.75 15.00 -2.99
C LEU A 238 -12.34 15.54 -4.37
N ARG A 239 -11.84 14.70 -5.28
CA ARG A 239 -11.53 15.09 -6.67
C ARG A 239 -12.79 15.51 -7.43
N ASP A 240 -13.85 14.72 -7.35
CA ASP A 240 -15.12 15.01 -8.00
C ASP A 240 -15.73 16.31 -7.44
N LEU A 241 -15.56 16.56 -6.13
CA LEU A 241 -16.01 17.78 -5.46
C LEU A 241 -15.23 19.01 -5.94
N LEU A 242 -13.89 18.92 -6.02
CA LEU A 242 -13.04 20.01 -6.56
C LEU A 242 -13.35 20.31 -8.04
N GLN A 243 -13.81 19.32 -8.80
CA GLN A 243 -14.21 19.48 -10.20
C GLN A 243 -15.67 19.92 -10.39
N GLY A 244 -16.44 20.06 -9.31
CA GLY A 244 -17.86 20.43 -9.39
C GLY A 244 -18.75 19.33 -9.98
N LEU A 245 -18.29 18.07 -9.96
CA LEU A 245 -19.02 16.92 -10.51
C LEU A 245 -20.02 16.32 -9.51
N VAL A 246 -19.95 16.71 -8.24
CA VAL A 246 -20.86 16.24 -7.19
C VAL A 246 -22.12 17.13 -7.15
N PRO A 247 -23.33 16.57 -7.29
CA PRO A 247 -24.56 17.34 -7.12
C PRO A 247 -24.65 17.97 -5.72
N PRO A 248 -25.00 19.26 -5.58
CA PRO A 248 -25.01 19.98 -4.29
C PRO A 248 -25.83 19.27 -3.20
N GLU A 249 -26.96 18.68 -3.58
CA GLU A 249 -27.87 17.92 -2.71
C GLU A 249 -27.24 16.67 -2.07
N LYS A 250 -26.16 16.13 -2.64
CA LYS A 250 -25.45 14.94 -2.12
C LYS A 250 -24.18 15.28 -1.34
N VAL A 251 -23.72 16.54 -1.40
CA VAL A 251 -22.43 16.94 -0.81
C VAL A 251 -22.44 16.70 0.70
N ASP A 252 -23.46 17.15 1.41
CA ASP A 252 -23.54 17.00 2.87
C ASP A 252 -23.59 15.54 3.33
N ASP A 253 -24.36 14.70 2.63
CA ASP A 253 -24.48 13.26 2.92
C ASP A 253 -23.13 12.53 2.71
N LEU A 254 -22.43 12.85 1.63
CA LEU A 254 -21.12 12.26 1.33
C LEU A 254 -20.04 12.78 2.29
N MET A 255 -20.06 14.06 2.65
CA MET A 255 -19.17 14.63 3.67
C MET A 255 -19.37 13.94 5.03
N HIS A 256 -20.61 13.62 5.41
CA HIS A 256 -20.89 12.83 6.60
C HIS A 256 -20.36 11.39 6.47
N THR A 257 -20.62 10.73 5.34
CA THR A 257 -20.19 9.35 5.07
C THR A 257 -18.67 9.17 5.18
N TYR A 258 -17.91 10.15 4.69
CA TYR A 258 -16.44 10.12 4.72
C TYR A 258 -15.80 10.80 5.94
N GLN A 259 -16.59 11.22 6.93
CA GLN A 259 -16.14 11.84 8.19
C GLN A 259 -15.39 13.18 8.00
N LEU A 260 -15.75 13.96 6.99
CA LEU A 260 -15.14 15.26 6.65
C LEU A 260 -15.88 16.45 7.30
N GLN A 261 -16.44 16.26 8.50
CA GLN A 261 -17.35 17.23 9.12
C GLN A 261 -16.69 18.56 9.49
N SER A 262 -15.37 18.58 9.65
CA SER A 262 -14.58 19.78 9.93
C SER A 262 -14.48 20.73 8.74
N LEU A 263 -14.85 20.29 7.54
CA LEU A 263 -14.75 21.06 6.29
C LEU A 263 -16.14 21.41 5.72
N ARG A 264 -17.06 21.94 6.54
CA ARG A 264 -18.43 22.25 6.08
C ARG A 264 -18.63 23.66 5.52
N SER A 265 -18.04 24.65 6.17
CA SER A 265 -18.20 26.06 5.82
C SER A 265 -16.87 26.80 5.85
N ASP A 266 -16.85 27.96 5.20
CA ASP A 266 -15.69 28.86 5.18
C ASP A 266 -14.43 28.16 4.67
N LEU A 267 -14.57 27.54 3.50
CA LEU A 267 -13.51 26.73 2.90
C LEU A 267 -12.68 27.54 1.93
N THR A 268 -11.38 27.29 1.95
CA THR A 268 -10.44 27.84 0.98
C THR A 268 -9.60 26.71 0.41
N VAL A 269 -9.44 26.70 -0.92
CA VAL A 269 -8.59 25.74 -1.61
C VAL A 269 -7.23 26.37 -1.88
N CYS A 270 -6.18 25.64 -1.53
CA CYS A 270 -4.81 25.98 -1.83
C CYS A 270 -4.19 24.92 -2.74
N VAL A 271 -3.60 25.32 -3.86
CA VAL A 271 -2.88 24.42 -4.77
C VAL A 271 -1.39 24.73 -4.69
N ILE A 272 -0.57 23.71 -4.44
CA ILE A 272 0.88 23.85 -4.28
C ILE A 272 1.59 23.04 -5.37
N THR A 273 2.65 23.61 -5.94
CA THR A 273 3.49 23.03 -6.99
C THR A 273 4.94 23.45 -6.79
N PHE A 274 5.87 22.87 -7.55
CA PHE A 274 7.26 23.32 -7.55
C PHE A 274 7.44 24.62 -8.34
N SER A 275 8.42 25.42 -7.94
CA SER A 275 8.76 26.68 -8.61
C SER A 275 9.24 26.44 -10.04
N ASN A 276 10.02 25.40 -10.32
CA ASN A 276 10.49 25.17 -11.70
C ASN A 276 10.37 23.69 -12.06
N ASP A 277 9.20 23.29 -12.55
CA ASP A 277 8.91 21.88 -12.88
C ASP A 277 9.94 21.32 -13.89
N LYS A 278 10.40 22.12 -14.87
CA LYS A 278 11.38 21.68 -15.88
C LYS A 278 12.76 21.43 -15.29
N GLU A 279 13.28 22.36 -14.50
CA GLU A 279 14.59 22.22 -13.86
C GLU A 279 14.58 21.06 -12.84
N LEU A 280 13.45 20.86 -12.15
CA LEU A 280 13.26 19.71 -11.27
C LEU A 280 13.30 18.38 -12.04
N GLU A 281 12.65 18.30 -13.20
CA GLU A 281 12.64 17.13 -14.08
C GLU A 281 14.01 16.85 -14.74
N GLU A 282 14.81 17.90 -15.00
CA GLU A 282 16.17 17.77 -15.51
C GLU A 282 17.16 17.30 -14.42
N GLN A 283 16.96 17.75 -13.19
CA GLN A 283 17.89 17.49 -12.08
C GLN A 283 17.58 16.20 -11.30
N TYR A 284 16.31 15.76 -11.26
CA TYR A 284 15.86 14.64 -10.44
C TYR A 284 15.13 13.57 -11.25
N SER A 285 15.28 12.31 -10.85
CA SER A 285 14.46 11.22 -11.41
C SER A 285 13.00 11.34 -10.98
N LYS A 286 12.08 10.74 -11.75
CA LYS A 286 10.65 10.78 -11.45
C LYS A 286 10.31 10.27 -10.04
N ASP A 287 10.97 9.19 -9.61
CA ASP A 287 10.77 8.61 -8.27
C ASP A 287 11.28 9.54 -7.16
N ALA A 288 12.37 10.26 -7.41
CA ALA A 288 12.89 11.24 -6.46
C ALA A 288 11.92 12.42 -6.28
N ILE A 289 11.35 12.93 -7.38
CA ILE A 289 10.35 14.00 -7.33
C ILE A 289 9.10 13.56 -6.57
N LEU A 290 8.60 12.35 -6.83
CA LEU A 290 7.45 11.81 -6.10
C LEU A 290 7.76 11.69 -4.60
N THR A 291 8.98 11.26 -4.24
CA THR A 291 9.43 11.16 -2.85
C THR A 291 9.51 12.54 -2.18
N ILE A 292 10.08 13.53 -2.87
CA ILE A 292 10.16 14.92 -2.38
C ILE A 292 8.76 15.47 -2.18
N LYS A 293 7.87 15.32 -3.17
CA LYS A 293 6.47 15.74 -3.06
C LYS A 293 5.76 15.09 -1.89
N SER A 294 5.92 13.79 -1.70
CA SER A 294 5.27 13.04 -0.61
C SER A 294 5.77 13.53 0.76
N LYS A 295 7.07 13.78 0.90
CA LYS A 295 7.66 14.32 2.14
C LYS A 295 7.21 15.75 2.41
N THR A 296 7.29 16.62 1.40
CA THR A 296 6.94 18.04 1.54
C THR A 296 5.46 18.24 1.83
N SER A 297 4.57 17.52 1.12
CA SER A 297 3.13 17.56 1.38
C SER A 297 2.77 17.05 2.78
N LEU A 298 3.42 16.00 3.27
CA LEU A 298 3.22 15.49 4.64
C LEU A 298 3.65 16.53 5.70
N ILE A 299 4.84 17.14 5.53
CA ILE A 299 5.33 18.17 6.45
C ILE A 299 4.38 19.38 6.47
N LEU A 300 3.94 19.83 5.29
CA LEU A 300 2.97 20.93 5.18
C LEU A 300 1.64 20.57 5.84
N HIS A 301 1.13 19.36 5.64
CA HIS A 301 -0.10 18.90 6.28
C HIS A 301 0.01 18.88 7.80
N GLU A 302 1.12 18.36 8.35
CA GLU A 302 1.39 18.35 9.79
C GLU A 302 1.46 19.76 10.39
N GLN A 303 2.03 20.73 9.65
CA GLN A 303 2.14 22.11 10.13
C GLN A 303 0.81 22.89 10.02
N LEU A 304 0.04 22.65 8.95
CA LEU A 304 -1.23 23.34 8.71
C LEU A 304 -2.34 22.82 9.63
N LYS A 305 -2.40 21.51 9.87
CA LYS A 305 -3.46 20.90 10.71
C LYS A 305 -3.47 21.38 12.16
N VAL A 306 -2.34 21.92 12.64
CA VAL A 306 -2.21 22.54 13.98
C VAL A 306 -2.94 23.89 14.06
N HIS A 307 -3.11 24.56 12.92
CA HIS A 307 -3.70 25.88 12.83
C HIS A 307 -5.12 25.87 12.26
N PHE A 308 -5.39 24.98 11.31
CA PHE A 308 -6.66 24.92 10.60
C PHE A 308 -7.08 23.46 10.38
N PRO A 309 -8.39 23.16 10.36
CA PRO A 309 -8.85 21.90 9.79
C PRO A 309 -8.46 21.84 8.31
N CYS A 310 -7.67 20.85 7.91
CA CYS A 310 -7.26 20.72 6.52
C CYS A 310 -7.13 19.26 6.05
N GLU A 311 -7.54 19.02 4.81
CA GLU A 311 -7.33 17.75 4.12
C GLU A 311 -6.37 17.93 2.95
N LEU A 312 -5.47 16.96 2.78
CA LEU A 312 -4.51 16.88 1.69
C LEU A 312 -5.05 15.95 0.60
N LEU A 313 -5.00 16.41 -0.64
CA LEU A 313 -5.31 15.61 -1.82
C LEU A 313 -4.18 15.72 -2.84
N ASP A 314 -3.65 14.58 -3.26
CA ASP A 314 -2.72 14.51 -4.38
C ASP A 314 -3.49 14.77 -5.69
N LEU A 315 -3.05 15.67 -6.58
CA LEU A 315 -3.69 15.85 -7.89
C LEU A 315 -2.99 15.08 -9.01
N ASP A 316 -1.74 15.45 -9.27
CA ASP A 316 -0.93 14.99 -10.40
C ASP A 316 0.55 14.86 -9.96
N PHE A 317 1.47 14.64 -10.90
CA PHE A 317 2.88 14.42 -10.58
C PHE A 317 3.55 15.56 -9.79
N ALA A 318 3.16 16.82 -10.01
CA ALA A 318 3.81 17.99 -9.41
C ALA A 318 2.91 18.77 -8.44
N LYS A 319 1.59 18.62 -8.54
CA LYS A 319 0.62 19.40 -7.79
C LYS A 319 -0.08 18.59 -6.71
N TYR A 320 -0.31 19.23 -5.58
CA TYR A 320 -1.16 18.75 -4.51
C TYR A 320 -2.00 19.90 -3.96
N VAL A 321 -3.11 19.53 -3.31
CA VAL A 321 -4.16 20.46 -2.89
C VAL A 321 -4.41 20.32 -1.41
N PHE A 322 -4.55 21.46 -0.75
CA PHE A 322 -5.10 21.55 0.58
C PHE A 322 -6.50 22.16 0.51
N ILE A 323 -7.46 21.46 1.10
CA ILE A 323 -8.77 22.01 1.42
C ILE A 323 -8.72 22.46 2.87
N ILE A 324 -8.85 23.76 3.12
CA ILE A 324 -8.65 24.38 4.43
C ILE A 324 -9.97 24.98 4.91
N GLY A 325 -10.40 24.65 6.13
CA GLY A 325 -11.53 25.27 6.81
C GLY A 325 -11.17 26.59 7.46
N GLU A 326 -10.84 27.59 6.64
CA GLU A 326 -10.54 28.96 7.07
C GLU A 326 -10.91 29.93 5.93
N SER A 327 -11.51 31.06 6.28
CA SER A 327 -11.90 32.11 5.33
C SER A 327 -10.85 33.22 5.21
N ASP A 328 -10.02 33.43 6.24
CA ASP A 328 -8.96 34.43 6.21
C ASP A 328 -7.75 33.96 5.37
N THR A 329 -7.77 34.34 4.10
CA THR A 329 -6.69 34.05 3.15
C THR A 329 -5.33 34.64 3.55
N GLU A 330 -5.29 35.72 4.35
CA GLU A 330 -4.01 36.31 4.79
C GLU A 330 -3.35 35.47 5.90
N SER A 331 -4.17 34.95 6.82
CA SER A 331 -3.71 33.98 7.82
C SER A 331 -3.17 32.72 7.16
N ILE A 332 -3.91 32.15 6.19
CA ILE A 332 -3.47 30.99 5.40
C ILE A 332 -2.15 31.29 4.69
N GLN A 333 -2.05 32.43 4.00
CA GLN A 333 -0.86 32.84 3.27
C GLN A 333 0.36 32.93 4.20
N LYS A 334 0.25 33.60 5.35
CA LYS A 334 1.35 33.77 6.30
C LYS A 334 1.86 32.44 6.85
N LYS A 335 0.94 31.50 7.13
CA LYS A 335 1.29 30.16 7.63
C LYS A 335 1.95 29.31 6.55
N LEU A 336 1.41 29.31 5.34
CA LEU A 336 2.01 28.62 4.19
C LEU A 336 3.40 29.15 3.86
N MET A 337 3.59 30.47 3.78
CA MET A 337 4.90 31.07 3.51
C MET A 337 5.94 30.63 4.53
N LYS A 338 5.59 30.62 5.83
CA LYS A 338 6.49 30.16 6.89
C LYS A 338 6.83 28.68 6.75
N ALA A 339 5.82 27.85 6.47
CA ALA A 339 5.98 26.41 6.33
C ALA A 339 6.84 26.03 5.11
N MET A 340 6.57 26.67 3.97
CA MET A 340 7.33 26.47 2.74
C MET A 340 8.77 26.95 2.88
N ALA A 341 9.01 28.12 3.47
CA ALA A 341 10.37 28.63 3.68
C ALA A 341 11.23 27.68 4.54
N GLN A 342 10.64 26.98 5.53
CA GLN A 342 11.36 25.98 6.32
C GLN A 342 11.73 24.72 5.53
N ILE A 343 10.94 24.38 4.51
CA ILE A 343 11.19 23.22 3.65
C ILE A 343 12.22 23.57 2.58
N GLU A 344 12.17 24.80 2.07
CA GLU A 344 13.13 25.31 1.09
C GLU A 344 14.52 25.55 1.70
N ASP A 345 14.59 25.86 3.01
CA ASP A 345 15.85 26.07 3.73
C ASP A 345 16.71 24.79 3.73
N GLY A 346 17.76 24.79 2.91
CA GLY A 346 18.66 23.64 2.72
C GLY A 346 18.30 22.72 1.57
N HIS A 347 17.34 23.08 0.70
CA HIS A 347 16.97 22.30 -0.49
C HIS A 347 17.10 23.13 -1.78
N ALA A 348 17.46 22.47 -2.89
CA ALA A 348 17.72 23.12 -4.17
C ALA A 348 16.44 23.43 -4.99
N PHE A 349 15.25 23.27 -4.40
CA PHE A 349 13.98 23.51 -5.07
C PHE A 349 13.13 24.53 -4.31
N GLY A 350 12.34 25.29 -5.05
CA GLY A 350 11.31 26.17 -4.49
C GLY A 350 9.91 25.57 -4.60
N LEU A 351 9.00 26.02 -3.75
CA LEU A 351 7.58 25.71 -3.76
C LEU A 351 6.79 26.98 -4.06
N VAL A 352 5.68 26.82 -4.79
CA VAL A 352 4.71 27.87 -5.05
C VAL A 352 3.32 27.39 -4.66
N ALA A 353 2.60 28.20 -3.90
CA ALA A 353 1.22 27.96 -3.53
C ALA A 353 0.29 29.06 -4.08
N ALA A 354 -0.89 28.68 -4.53
CA ALA A 354 -1.95 29.62 -4.87
C ALA A 354 -3.17 29.37 -3.98
N VAL A 355 -3.66 30.43 -3.35
CA VAL A 355 -4.80 30.41 -2.43
C VAL A 355 -6.01 31.01 -3.13
N GLY A 356 -7.04 30.19 -3.35
CA GLY A 356 -8.32 30.61 -3.91
C GLY A 356 -9.10 31.54 -2.98
N ARG A 357 -10.24 32.04 -3.44
CA ARG A 357 -11.19 32.78 -2.60
C ARG A 357 -11.87 31.83 -1.62
N PRO A 358 -12.21 32.33 -0.42
CA PRO A 358 -13.01 31.56 0.51
C PRO A 358 -14.43 31.38 -0.04
N VAL A 359 -15.01 30.22 0.21
CA VAL A 359 -16.39 29.86 -0.15
C VAL A 359 -17.17 29.44 1.08
N ALA A 360 -18.46 29.77 1.11
CA ALA A 360 -19.29 29.55 2.29
C ALA A 360 -19.65 28.07 2.51
N SER A 361 -19.60 27.24 1.46
CA SER A 361 -20.05 25.84 1.49
C SER A 361 -19.13 24.94 0.66
N ALA A 362 -19.00 23.68 1.10
CA ALA A 362 -18.35 22.60 0.35
C ALA A 362 -18.89 22.41 -1.07
N SER A 363 -20.15 22.76 -1.33
CA SER A 363 -20.74 22.66 -2.67
C SER A 363 -20.17 23.67 -3.68
N GLU A 364 -19.50 24.73 -3.20
CA GLU A 364 -18.90 25.78 -4.04
C GLU A 364 -17.38 25.68 -4.12
N ILE A 365 -16.79 24.59 -3.61
CA ILE A 365 -15.33 24.44 -3.48
C ILE A 365 -14.62 24.44 -4.85
N ASP A 366 -15.34 24.02 -5.89
CA ASP A 366 -14.91 24.05 -7.29
C ASP A 366 -14.51 25.47 -7.73
N ARG A 367 -15.20 26.50 -7.24
CA ARG A 367 -14.90 27.90 -7.54
C ARG A 367 -13.57 28.32 -6.94
N SER A 368 -13.33 27.96 -5.67
CA SER A 368 -12.07 28.24 -4.97
C SER A 368 -10.90 27.52 -5.67
N PHE A 369 -11.10 26.26 -6.04
CA PHE A 369 -10.12 25.44 -6.75
C PHE A 369 -9.79 25.98 -8.14
N THR A 370 -10.80 26.25 -8.96
CA THR A 370 -10.64 26.80 -10.30
C THR A 370 -9.87 28.12 -10.27
N GLN A 371 -10.16 28.96 -9.28
CA GLN A 371 -9.43 30.20 -9.09
C GLN A 371 -7.98 29.98 -8.69
N ALA A 372 -7.70 29.08 -7.74
CA ALA A 372 -6.32 28.76 -7.36
C ALA A 372 -5.49 28.26 -8.56
N LEU A 373 -6.09 27.46 -9.45
CA LEU A 373 -5.44 27.05 -10.71
C LEU A 373 -5.21 28.23 -11.68
N ASP A 374 -6.18 29.14 -11.81
CA ASP A 374 -6.03 30.35 -12.63
C ASP A 374 -4.92 31.28 -12.08
N LEU A 375 -4.81 31.40 -10.76
CA LEU A 375 -3.72 32.12 -10.10
C LEU A 375 -2.36 31.48 -10.41
N LEU A 376 -2.23 30.15 -10.37
CA LEU A 376 -1.00 29.46 -10.75
C LEU A 376 -0.63 29.68 -12.23
N LYS A 377 -1.61 29.73 -13.13
CA LYS A 377 -1.36 30.04 -14.56
C LYS A 377 -0.85 31.46 -14.76
N ARG A 378 -1.30 32.41 -13.93
CA ARG A 378 -0.92 33.83 -13.99
C ARG A 378 0.31 34.18 -13.14
N ARG A 379 0.92 33.18 -12.51
CA ARG A 379 2.12 33.30 -11.67
C ARG A 379 3.23 34.14 -12.30
N SER A 380 3.50 34.00 -13.59
CA SER A 380 4.61 34.71 -14.25
C SER A 380 4.47 36.25 -14.18
N ALA A 381 3.24 36.75 -13.98
CA ALA A 381 2.95 38.17 -13.85
C ALA A 381 3.13 38.71 -12.41
N VAL A 382 3.15 37.83 -11.40
CA VAL A 382 3.28 38.19 -9.97
C VAL A 382 4.68 37.81 -9.51
N ASP A 383 5.58 38.80 -9.51
CA ASP A 383 6.99 38.59 -9.22
C ASP A 383 7.22 37.96 -7.82
N ARG A 384 8.08 36.94 -7.76
CA ARG A 384 8.80 36.37 -6.59
C ARG A 384 8.03 35.94 -5.32
N THR A 385 6.71 36.01 -5.24
CA THR A 385 6.00 35.49 -4.05
C THR A 385 5.77 33.99 -4.12
N SER A 386 6.27 33.24 -3.12
CA SER A 386 6.02 31.80 -2.99
C SER A 386 4.54 31.48 -2.74
N VAL A 387 3.74 32.41 -2.22
CA VAL A 387 2.30 32.22 -2.01
C VAL A 387 1.49 33.36 -2.63
N ILE A 388 0.62 33.03 -3.57
CA ILE A 388 -0.18 33.96 -4.38
C ILE A 388 -1.65 33.92 -3.93
N THR A 389 -2.25 35.08 -3.68
CA THR A 389 -3.68 35.20 -3.36
C THR A 389 -4.44 36.04 -4.38
N TYR A 390 -5.77 35.88 -4.43
CA TYR A 390 -6.61 36.70 -5.30
C TYR A 390 -6.56 38.21 -4.99
N LYS A 391 -6.24 38.60 -3.74
CA LYS A 391 -6.11 40.01 -3.34
C LYS A 391 -4.87 40.64 -3.96
N GLN A 392 -3.77 39.90 -4.03
CA GLN A 392 -2.54 40.34 -4.70
C GLN A 392 -2.74 40.47 -6.21
N LEU A 393 -3.52 39.57 -6.83
CA LEU A 393 -3.81 39.66 -8.26
C LEU A 393 -4.66 40.88 -8.62
N ASN A 394 -5.52 41.37 -7.71
CA ASN A 394 -6.25 42.62 -7.90
C ASN A 394 -5.36 43.87 -7.71
N GLN A 395 -4.26 43.75 -6.95
CA GLN A 395 -3.26 44.83 -6.81
C GLN A 395 -2.27 44.86 -7.98
N VAL A 396 -2.06 43.71 -8.64
CA VAL A 396 -1.55 43.68 -10.01
C VAL A 396 -2.67 44.20 -10.91
N GLN A 397 -2.85 45.53 -10.92
CA GLN A 397 -3.49 46.19 -12.05
C GLN A 397 -2.96 45.54 -13.33
N MET A 398 -3.82 45.36 -14.34
CA MET A 398 -3.36 45.19 -15.71
C MET A 398 -2.48 46.39 -16.05
N VAL A 399 -1.21 46.38 -15.67
CA VAL A 399 -0.23 47.32 -16.18
C VAL A 399 0.06 46.79 -17.58
N SER A 400 -0.89 47.08 -18.48
CA SER A 400 -0.61 47.17 -19.90
C SER A 400 0.60 48.09 -19.99
N TYR A 401 1.67 47.58 -20.59
CA TYR A 401 2.74 48.41 -21.10
C TYR A 401 2.12 49.60 -21.84
N TYR A 402 2.72 50.77 -21.70
CA TYR A 402 2.35 51.96 -22.44
C TYR A 402 2.97 51.87 -23.83
N TYR A 403 2.15 51.52 -24.82
CA TYR A 403 2.53 51.56 -26.23
C TYR A 403 1.34 52.04 -27.09
N PRO A 404 0.94 53.32 -27.01
CA PRO A 404 -0.19 53.82 -27.78
C PRO A 404 0.09 53.80 -29.28
N ILE A 405 -0.94 53.51 -30.08
CA ILE A 405 -0.87 53.49 -31.55
C ILE A 405 -0.39 54.83 -32.12
N ASP A 406 -0.79 55.95 -31.50
CA ASP A 406 -0.36 57.28 -31.96
C ASP A 406 1.13 57.51 -31.73
N THR A 407 1.66 57.06 -30.58
CA THR A 407 3.11 57.12 -30.31
C THR A 407 3.89 56.22 -31.27
N GLU A 408 3.39 55.02 -31.57
CA GLU A 408 4.00 54.14 -32.58
C GLU A 408 4.05 54.82 -33.96
N ARG A 409 2.94 55.43 -34.39
CA ARG A 409 2.85 56.16 -35.66
C ARG A 409 3.81 57.34 -35.72
N GLU A 410 3.93 58.10 -34.62
CA GLU A 410 4.93 59.17 -34.50
C GLU A 410 6.34 58.64 -34.67
N LEU A 411 6.66 57.54 -33.96
CA LEU A 411 7.97 56.90 -34.01
C LEU A 411 8.32 56.46 -35.44
N ILE A 412 7.42 55.74 -36.11
CA ILE A 412 7.59 55.32 -37.51
C ILE A 412 7.79 56.54 -38.41
N SER A 413 6.95 57.57 -38.27
CA SER A 413 7.04 58.78 -39.08
C SER A 413 8.34 59.56 -38.86
N TYR A 414 8.86 59.64 -37.63
CA TYR A 414 10.10 60.34 -37.34
C TYR A 414 11.31 59.59 -37.88
N VAL A 415 11.34 58.27 -37.72
CA VAL A 415 12.44 57.42 -38.21
C VAL A 415 12.51 57.45 -39.75
N ILE A 416 11.38 57.27 -40.44
CA ILE A 416 11.33 57.31 -41.92
C ILE A 416 11.75 58.68 -42.48
N ARG A 417 11.47 59.77 -41.76
CA ARG A 417 11.81 61.13 -42.20
C ARG A 417 13.21 61.58 -41.77
N GLY A 418 14.03 60.71 -41.18
CA GLY A 418 15.38 61.04 -40.69
C GLY A 418 15.38 62.06 -39.54
N LYS A 419 14.27 62.19 -38.79
CA LYS A 419 14.19 63.11 -37.64
C LYS A 419 14.71 62.43 -36.38
N ARG A 420 16.03 62.20 -36.34
CA ARG A 420 16.74 61.48 -35.26
C ARG A 420 16.33 61.95 -33.86
N GLU A 421 16.44 63.25 -33.59
CA GLU A 421 16.20 63.80 -32.26
C GLU A 421 14.76 63.55 -31.79
N ASN A 422 13.78 63.76 -32.67
CA ASN A 422 12.38 63.48 -32.38
C ASN A 422 12.10 61.99 -32.13
N ALA A 423 12.73 61.11 -32.92
CA ALA A 423 12.59 59.66 -32.76
C ALA A 423 13.15 59.20 -31.40
N LEU A 424 14.37 59.63 -31.06
CA LEU A 424 15.01 59.28 -29.79
C LEU A 424 14.26 59.86 -28.58
N ASN A 425 13.77 61.09 -28.66
CA ASN A 425 12.95 61.68 -27.59
C ASN A 425 11.64 60.91 -27.37
N THR A 426 11.01 60.44 -28.45
CA THR A 426 9.78 59.64 -28.38
C THR A 426 10.05 58.26 -27.78
N LEU A 427 11.17 57.62 -28.17
CA LEU A 427 11.61 56.35 -27.59
C LEU A 427 11.94 56.48 -26.10
N ASN A 428 12.70 57.51 -25.71
CA ASN A 428 13.06 57.74 -24.32
C ASN A 428 11.83 57.99 -23.45
N ARG A 429 10.82 58.70 -23.97
CA ARG A 429 9.53 58.88 -23.29
C ARG A 429 8.77 57.56 -23.12
N LEU A 430 8.78 56.70 -24.13
CA LEU A 430 8.20 55.35 -24.04
C LEU A 430 8.93 54.51 -22.99
N LEU A 431 10.27 54.54 -22.97
CA LEU A 431 11.08 53.80 -22.01
C LEU A 431 10.86 54.30 -20.58
N SER A 432 10.92 55.62 -20.33
CA SER A 432 10.74 56.17 -18.98
C SER A 432 9.34 55.90 -18.41
N GLU A 433 8.28 56.06 -19.21
CA GLU A 433 6.91 55.73 -18.79
C GLU A 433 6.78 54.26 -18.37
N ASN A 434 7.37 53.34 -19.12
CA ASN A 434 7.29 51.91 -18.84
C ASN A 434 8.19 51.47 -17.68
N LEU A 435 9.40 52.04 -17.57
CA LEU A 435 10.40 51.59 -16.61
C LEU A 435 10.30 52.30 -15.27
N GLU A 436 10.06 53.61 -15.27
CA GLU A 436 10.06 54.43 -14.06
C GLU A 436 8.67 54.53 -13.44
N GLN A 437 7.66 54.87 -14.26
CA GLN A 437 6.30 55.06 -13.75
C GLN A 437 5.55 53.74 -13.56
N ARG A 438 5.59 52.87 -14.58
CA ARG A 438 4.85 51.60 -14.59
C ARG A 438 5.62 50.43 -14.01
N GLN A 439 6.94 50.57 -13.87
CA GLN A 439 7.84 49.59 -13.28
C GLN A 439 7.65 48.17 -13.82
N LEU A 440 7.53 48.03 -15.16
CA LEU A 440 7.21 46.75 -15.82
C LEU A 440 8.00 45.56 -15.24
N THR A 441 7.33 44.43 -15.02
CA THR A 441 7.99 43.16 -14.68
C THR A 441 8.84 42.67 -15.84
N ARG A 442 9.73 41.70 -15.62
CA ARG A 442 10.56 41.12 -16.69
C ARG A 442 9.70 40.62 -17.86
N GLN A 443 8.63 39.88 -17.57
CA GLN A 443 7.73 39.36 -18.60
C GLN A 443 7.02 40.49 -19.37
N GLN A 444 6.59 41.54 -18.68
CA GLN A 444 5.96 42.69 -19.36
C GLN A 444 6.96 43.47 -20.22
N LEU A 445 8.22 43.54 -19.78
CA LEU A 445 9.30 44.15 -20.55
C LEU A 445 9.62 43.31 -21.79
N GLU A 446 9.62 41.98 -21.71
CA GLU A 446 9.73 41.06 -22.86
C GLU A 446 8.57 41.25 -23.86
N GLN A 447 7.33 41.45 -23.38
CA GLN A 447 6.19 41.74 -24.27
C GLN A 447 6.30 43.11 -24.94
N PHE A 448 6.68 44.14 -24.18
CA PHE A 448 6.94 45.48 -24.70
C PHE A 448 8.06 45.45 -25.74
N SER A 449 9.12 44.69 -25.49
CA SER A 449 10.28 44.60 -26.35
C SER A 449 9.93 43.92 -27.69
N LEU A 450 9.06 42.90 -27.70
CA LEU A 450 8.51 42.30 -28.92
C LEU A 450 7.71 43.29 -29.78
N LEU A 451 6.95 44.21 -29.16
CA LEU A 451 6.22 45.26 -29.89
C LEU A 451 7.16 46.29 -30.52
N VAL A 452 8.21 46.66 -29.79
CA VAL A 452 9.29 47.50 -30.32
C VAL A 452 9.91 46.82 -31.55
N LEU A 453 10.26 45.54 -31.48
CA LEU A 453 10.77 44.80 -32.63
C LEU A 453 9.78 44.76 -33.81
N ALA A 454 8.50 44.55 -33.54
CA ALA A 454 7.46 44.57 -34.58
C ALA A 454 7.39 45.94 -35.28
N THR A 455 7.60 47.02 -34.54
CA THR A 455 7.63 48.40 -35.08
C THR A 455 8.86 48.63 -35.95
N LEU A 456 10.03 48.17 -35.51
CA LEU A 456 11.25 48.20 -36.31
C LEU A 456 11.06 47.40 -37.61
N ASN A 457 10.48 46.19 -37.54
CA ASN A 457 10.16 45.40 -38.73
C ASN A 457 9.20 46.12 -39.69
N ARG A 458 8.19 46.83 -39.17
CA ARG A 458 7.29 47.65 -39.99
C ARG A 458 8.02 48.78 -40.72
N ILE A 459 8.95 49.45 -40.04
CA ILE A 459 9.79 50.50 -40.64
C ILE A 459 10.65 49.91 -41.78
N MET A 460 11.31 48.77 -41.54
CA MET A 460 12.11 48.10 -42.57
C MET A 460 11.28 47.71 -43.79
N GLN A 461 10.08 47.14 -43.58
CA GLN A 461 9.16 46.81 -44.67
C GLN A 461 8.72 48.05 -45.46
N GLN A 462 8.44 49.16 -44.78
CA GLN A 462 8.00 50.39 -45.43
C GLN A 462 9.10 51.05 -46.27
N LEU A 463 10.36 50.83 -45.91
CA LEU A 463 11.54 51.31 -46.65
C LEU A 463 12.08 50.29 -47.67
N ASN A 464 11.46 49.10 -47.78
CA ASN A 464 11.94 47.98 -48.61
C ASN A 464 13.40 47.56 -48.31
N MET A 465 13.82 47.67 -47.05
CA MET A 465 15.16 47.26 -46.61
C MET A 465 15.24 45.74 -46.47
N SER A 466 16.43 45.18 -46.72
CA SER A 466 16.65 43.73 -46.59
C SER A 466 16.92 43.36 -45.13
N SER A 467 16.49 42.16 -44.73
CA SER A 467 16.73 41.64 -43.38
C SER A 467 18.21 41.44 -43.03
N GLU A 468 19.10 41.39 -44.03
CA GLU A 468 20.54 41.20 -43.84
C GLU A 468 21.24 42.45 -43.29
N GLU A 469 20.74 43.65 -43.61
CA GLU A 469 21.32 44.93 -43.17
C GLU A 469 21.13 45.19 -41.66
N PHE A 470 20.22 44.45 -41.01
CA PHE A 470 19.84 44.62 -39.60
C PHE A 470 20.04 43.35 -38.76
N ALA A 471 20.60 42.29 -39.33
CA ALA A 471 20.65 40.96 -38.72
C ALA A 471 21.53 40.87 -37.46
N GLU A 472 22.65 41.61 -37.42
CA GLU A 472 23.61 41.56 -36.32
C GLU A 472 23.05 42.21 -35.05
N ALA A 473 22.55 43.44 -35.16
CA ALA A 473 21.89 44.12 -34.05
C ALA A 473 20.63 43.37 -33.56
N HIS A 474 19.88 42.75 -34.48
CA HIS A 474 18.73 41.91 -34.14
C HIS A 474 19.11 40.65 -33.35
N LYS A 475 20.24 40.01 -33.71
CA LYS A 475 20.75 38.82 -33.02
C LYS A 475 21.21 39.14 -31.60
N ASP A 476 21.97 40.20 -31.42
CA ASP A 476 22.46 40.63 -30.10
C ASP A 476 21.31 40.98 -29.16
N TYR A 477 20.27 41.63 -29.69
CA TYR A 477 19.05 41.88 -28.94
C TYR A 477 18.34 40.58 -28.51
N LEU A 478 18.22 39.60 -29.41
CA LEU A 478 17.51 38.35 -29.10
C LEU A 478 18.21 37.58 -27.98
N ASP A 479 19.54 37.59 -27.98
CA ASP A 479 20.36 36.97 -26.94
C ASP A 479 20.17 37.66 -25.57
N ILE A 480 20.18 38.99 -25.55
CA ILE A 480 19.98 39.78 -24.32
C ILE A 480 18.57 39.62 -23.76
N VAL A 481 17.54 39.52 -24.61
CA VAL A 481 16.16 39.30 -24.15
C VAL A 481 15.98 37.88 -23.61
N GLN A 482 16.65 36.87 -24.17
CA GLN A 482 16.54 35.48 -23.73
C GLN A 482 17.37 35.19 -22.47
N HIS A 483 18.59 35.73 -22.36
CA HIS A 483 19.55 35.38 -21.32
C HIS A 483 19.83 36.51 -20.31
N GLY A 484 19.29 37.71 -20.50
CA GLY A 484 19.53 38.85 -19.62
C GLY A 484 18.99 38.66 -18.20
N GLU A 485 19.85 38.89 -17.20
CA GLU A 485 19.49 38.74 -15.78
C GLU A 485 18.78 39.97 -15.18
N SER A 486 18.85 41.14 -15.82
CA SER A 486 18.31 42.41 -15.29
C SER A 486 17.62 43.28 -16.36
N LYS A 487 16.89 44.31 -15.91
CA LYS A 487 16.13 45.24 -16.78
C LYS A 487 17.05 46.17 -17.59
N GLU A 488 18.20 46.55 -17.03
CA GLU A 488 19.13 47.53 -17.63
C GLU A 488 19.72 47.08 -18.98
N PRO A 489 20.21 45.83 -19.15
CA PRO A 489 20.63 45.29 -20.45
C PRO A 489 19.55 45.37 -21.53
N MET A 490 18.29 45.08 -21.19
CA MET A 490 17.19 45.13 -22.16
C MET A 490 16.92 46.54 -22.67
N VAL A 491 17.00 47.54 -21.80
CA VAL A 491 16.82 48.95 -22.17
C VAL A 491 17.94 49.42 -23.08
N SER A 492 19.18 49.03 -22.74
CA SER A 492 20.35 49.28 -23.56
C SER A 492 20.19 48.64 -24.95
N ALA A 493 19.74 47.39 -25.01
CA ALA A 493 19.53 46.66 -26.26
C ALA A 493 18.44 47.31 -27.15
N ILE A 494 17.30 47.70 -26.56
CA ILE A 494 16.24 48.43 -27.28
C ILE A 494 16.76 49.75 -27.86
N THR A 495 17.52 50.49 -27.06
CA THR A 495 18.07 51.78 -27.47
C THR A 495 19.13 51.60 -28.57
N ALA A 496 19.98 50.57 -28.46
CA ALA A 496 20.98 50.24 -29.46
C ALA A 496 20.34 49.85 -30.80
N LEU A 497 19.28 49.01 -30.78
CA LEU A 497 18.52 48.65 -31.98
C LEU A 497 17.95 49.87 -32.70
N PHE A 498 17.31 50.79 -31.97
CA PHE A 498 16.74 51.98 -32.57
C PHE A 498 17.80 52.91 -33.16
N ASN A 499 18.93 53.10 -32.48
CA ASN A 499 20.04 53.89 -33.02
C ASN A 499 20.60 53.25 -34.29
N ALA A 500 20.85 51.93 -34.29
CA ALA A 500 21.33 51.22 -35.47
C ALA A 500 20.38 51.43 -36.66
N MET A 501 19.06 51.35 -36.45
CA MET A 501 18.08 51.58 -37.51
C MET A 501 18.13 53.00 -38.06
N ILE A 502 18.20 54.01 -37.17
CA ILE A 502 18.30 55.41 -37.59
C ILE A 502 19.60 55.63 -38.37
N ASP A 503 20.72 55.06 -37.91
CA ASP A 503 22.02 55.20 -38.58
C ASP A 503 21.98 54.58 -39.99
N THR A 504 21.36 53.41 -40.18
CA THR A 504 21.21 52.80 -41.51
C THR A 504 20.36 53.67 -42.45
N ILE A 505 19.28 54.26 -41.93
CA ILE A 505 18.39 55.13 -42.70
C ILE A 505 19.09 56.45 -43.06
N ASP A 506 19.82 57.05 -42.13
CA ASP A 506 20.61 58.27 -42.36
C ASP A 506 21.68 58.01 -43.43
N GLN A 507 22.38 56.87 -43.37
CA GLN A 507 23.34 56.46 -44.41
C GLN A 507 22.67 56.25 -45.78
N GLN A 508 21.51 55.60 -45.84
CA GLN A 508 20.78 55.43 -47.11
C GLN A 508 20.30 56.77 -47.68
N ASN A 509 19.81 57.68 -46.83
CA ASN A 509 19.42 59.02 -47.24
C ASN A 509 20.62 59.83 -47.76
N GLU A 510 21.78 59.77 -47.10
CA GLU A 510 23.02 60.41 -47.58
C GLU A 510 23.51 59.84 -48.92
N MET A 511 23.44 58.52 -49.11
CA MET A 511 23.78 57.87 -50.39
C MET A 511 22.80 58.27 -51.50
N MET A 512 21.51 58.34 -51.19
CA MET A 512 20.46 58.75 -52.12
C MET A 512 20.60 60.23 -52.51
N ASP A 513 20.90 61.11 -51.55
CA ASP A 513 21.17 62.53 -51.79
C ASP A 513 22.43 62.70 -52.66
N THR A 514 23.49 61.94 -52.41
CA THR A 514 24.74 61.99 -53.19
C THR A 514 24.53 61.56 -54.65
N HIS A 515 23.81 60.46 -54.89
CA HIS A 515 23.52 59.98 -56.24
C HIS A 515 22.57 60.94 -56.98
N THR A 516 21.59 61.51 -56.27
CA THR A 516 20.65 62.49 -56.81
C THR A 516 21.34 63.79 -57.22
N VAL A 517 22.24 64.32 -56.37
CA VAL A 517 23.01 65.52 -56.69
C VAL A 517 23.98 65.28 -57.85
N LYS A 518 24.60 64.09 -57.94
CA LYS A 518 25.41 63.74 -59.11
C LYS A 518 24.62 63.80 -60.41
N ARG A 519 23.40 63.26 -60.44
CA ARG A 519 22.52 63.36 -61.61
C ARG A 519 22.11 64.80 -61.92
N MET A 520 21.96 65.66 -60.90
CA MET A 520 21.73 67.09 -61.11
C MET A 520 22.94 67.78 -61.76
N ILE A 521 24.17 67.40 -61.37
CA ILE A 521 25.40 67.89 -61.98
C ILE A 521 25.51 67.43 -63.43
N ASP A 522 25.25 66.16 -63.71
CA ASP A 522 25.24 65.62 -65.08
C ASP A 522 24.22 66.37 -65.94
N TYR A 523 23.03 66.63 -65.40
CA TYR A 523 22.01 67.44 -66.08
C TYR A 523 22.48 68.87 -66.38
N ILE A 524 23.27 69.50 -65.49
CA ILE A 524 23.90 70.79 -65.74
C ILE A 524 24.92 70.68 -66.87
N HIS A 525 25.76 69.64 -66.87
CA HIS A 525 26.76 69.43 -67.92
C HIS A 525 26.14 69.18 -69.29
N ASP A 526 24.99 68.52 -69.36
CA ASP A 526 24.28 68.27 -70.61
C ASP A 526 23.50 69.50 -71.12
N ASN A 527 23.15 70.44 -70.23
CA ASN A 527 22.25 71.56 -70.54
C ASN A 527 22.86 72.95 -70.27
N TYR A 528 24.17 73.06 -70.03
CA TYR A 528 24.82 74.33 -69.69
C TYR A 528 24.63 75.43 -70.75
N ASN A 529 24.48 75.04 -72.02
CA ASN A 529 24.31 75.93 -73.17
C ASN A 529 22.89 76.47 -73.33
N LYS A 530 21.94 76.05 -72.48
CA LYS A 530 20.55 76.55 -72.45
C LYS A 530 20.39 77.60 -71.36
N ASP A 531 19.25 78.30 -71.34
CA ASP A 531 18.88 79.20 -70.24
C ASP A 531 18.47 78.38 -69.01
N LEU A 532 19.46 77.86 -68.29
CA LEU A 532 19.27 76.96 -67.15
C LEU A 532 19.13 77.75 -65.85
N SER A 533 18.04 77.51 -65.12
CA SER A 533 17.80 78.08 -63.80
C SER A 533 17.70 76.99 -62.73
N LEU A 534 17.92 77.37 -61.46
CA LEU A 534 17.75 76.46 -60.32
C LEU A 534 16.33 75.88 -60.28
N SER A 535 15.32 76.71 -60.58
CA SER A 535 13.91 76.28 -60.61
C SER A 535 13.67 75.20 -61.67
N MET A 536 14.31 75.28 -62.83
CA MET A 536 14.18 74.26 -63.88
C MET A 536 14.81 72.93 -63.49
N ILE A 537 15.90 72.95 -62.71
CA ILE A 537 16.49 71.72 -62.15
C ILE A 537 15.56 71.15 -61.08
N ALA A 538 15.00 72.01 -60.23
CA ALA A 538 14.03 71.59 -59.23
C ALA A 538 12.81 70.92 -59.86
N GLU A 539 12.26 71.49 -60.94
CA GLU A 539 11.16 70.91 -61.70
C GLU A 539 11.54 69.59 -62.39
N ALA A 540 12.70 69.54 -63.07
CA ALA A 540 13.14 68.34 -63.79
C ALA A 540 13.35 67.12 -62.88
N PHE A 541 13.64 67.35 -61.60
CA PHE A 541 13.87 66.30 -60.61
C PHE A 541 12.73 66.18 -59.58
N ASN A 542 11.62 66.91 -59.75
CA ASN A 542 10.48 66.95 -58.83
C ASN A 542 10.83 67.32 -57.37
N PHE A 543 11.76 68.28 -57.20
CA PHE A 543 12.15 68.81 -55.90
C PHE A 543 11.77 70.27 -55.71
N SER A 544 11.83 70.76 -54.47
CA SER A 544 11.72 72.19 -54.22
C SER A 544 13.03 72.92 -54.56
N PRO A 545 12.99 74.17 -55.06
CA PRO A 545 14.20 74.96 -55.32
C PRO A 545 15.09 75.13 -54.09
N GLY A 546 14.49 75.21 -52.89
CA GLY A 546 15.23 75.31 -51.63
C GLY A 546 16.05 74.06 -51.33
N TYR A 547 15.46 72.87 -51.51
CA TYR A 547 16.16 71.59 -51.32
C TYR A 547 17.32 71.45 -52.32
N VAL A 548 17.09 71.72 -53.62
CA VAL A 548 18.16 71.66 -54.63
C VAL A 548 19.30 72.62 -54.30
N SER A 549 19.00 73.84 -53.84
CA SER A 549 20.06 74.79 -53.47
C SER A 549 20.93 74.30 -52.32
N ILE A 550 20.34 73.66 -51.30
CA ILE A 550 21.06 73.15 -50.13
C ILE A 550 21.86 71.91 -50.52
N ALA A 551 21.22 70.94 -51.16
CA ALA A 551 21.84 69.69 -51.58
C ALA A 551 23.00 69.92 -52.54
N PHE A 552 22.83 70.83 -53.52
CA PHE A 552 23.89 71.20 -54.45
C PHE A 552 25.08 71.85 -53.74
N LYS A 553 24.83 72.86 -52.90
CA LYS A 553 25.90 73.56 -52.17
C LYS A 553 26.68 72.64 -51.23
N ASN A 554 25.98 71.74 -50.54
CA ASN A 554 26.60 70.78 -49.62
C ASN A 554 27.53 69.81 -50.38
N HIS A 555 27.16 69.42 -51.59
CA HIS A 555 27.94 68.48 -52.41
C HIS A 555 29.07 69.15 -53.20
N SER A 556 28.78 70.27 -53.89
CA SER A 556 29.75 70.95 -54.78
C SER A 556 30.61 72.00 -54.08
N GLY A 557 30.32 72.35 -52.82
CA GLY A 557 30.99 73.42 -52.07
C GLY A 557 30.61 74.85 -52.51
N GLU A 558 30.09 75.00 -53.72
CA GLU A 558 29.66 76.27 -54.32
C GLU A 558 28.15 76.32 -54.60
N ASN A 559 27.57 77.52 -54.75
CA ASN A 559 26.18 77.64 -55.16
C ASN A 559 26.01 77.32 -56.66
N PHE A 560 24.79 76.92 -57.04
CA PHE A 560 24.43 76.56 -58.41
C PHE A 560 24.88 77.57 -59.48
N LYS A 561 24.67 78.88 -59.22
CA LYS A 561 24.95 79.92 -60.21
C LYS A 561 26.44 80.09 -60.44
N ASP A 562 27.24 80.05 -59.38
CA ASP A 562 28.69 80.15 -59.49
C ASP A 562 29.28 78.90 -60.18
N TYR A 563 28.77 77.71 -59.87
CA TYR A 563 29.17 76.47 -60.53
C TYR A 563 28.85 76.48 -62.04
N LEU A 564 27.61 76.83 -62.41
CA LEU A 564 27.19 76.90 -63.82
C LEU A 564 28.04 77.91 -64.60
N ASN A 565 28.30 79.09 -64.02
CA ASN A 565 29.12 80.11 -64.67
C ASN A 565 30.57 79.65 -64.85
N PHE A 566 31.16 79.02 -63.83
CA PHE A 566 32.50 78.46 -63.93
C PHE A 566 32.57 77.40 -65.05
N PHE A 567 31.61 76.48 -65.09
CA PHE A 567 31.55 75.43 -66.12
C PHE A 567 31.40 76.03 -67.53
N ARG A 568 30.52 77.02 -67.71
CA ARG A 568 30.37 77.76 -68.97
C ARG A 568 31.66 78.43 -69.44
N VAL A 569 32.46 78.98 -68.51
CA VAL A 569 33.77 79.57 -68.82
C VAL A 569 34.76 78.49 -69.27
N GLN A 570 34.81 77.34 -68.61
CA GLN A 570 35.66 76.23 -69.07
C GLN A 570 35.27 75.75 -70.47
N GLN A 571 33.98 75.56 -70.72
CA GLN A 571 33.48 75.19 -72.06
C GLN A 571 33.79 76.26 -73.11
N ALA A 572 33.70 77.55 -72.76
CA ALA A 572 34.09 78.63 -73.66
C ALA A 572 35.58 78.57 -74.05
N LYS A 573 36.46 78.23 -73.10
CA LYS A 573 37.90 78.06 -73.35
C LYS A 573 38.15 76.88 -74.28
N GLU A 574 37.43 75.77 -74.12
CA GLU A 574 37.53 74.63 -75.04
C GLU A 574 37.08 75.01 -76.46
N VAL A 575 36.00 75.77 -76.60
CA VAL A 575 35.55 76.27 -77.91
C VAL A 575 36.60 77.19 -78.54
N MET A 576 37.18 78.11 -77.77
CA MET A 576 38.25 79.01 -78.25
C MET A 576 39.52 78.25 -78.70
N ARG A 577 39.86 77.13 -78.06
CA ARG A 577 40.97 76.27 -78.50
C ARG A 577 40.67 75.57 -79.83
N LYS A 578 39.41 75.17 -80.04
CA LYS A 578 38.98 74.46 -81.26
C LYS A 578 38.67 75.41 -82.42
N GLN A 579 38.24 76.64 -82.15
CA GLN A 579 37.79 77.63 -83.14
C GLN A 579 38.51 78.97 -82.93
N LYS A 580 39.60 79.19 -83.68
CA LYS A 580 40.50 80.35 -83.52
C LYS A 580 39.85 81.71 -83.82
N GLU A 581 38.81 81.75 -84.65
CA GLU A 581 38.16 82.99 -85.10
C GLU A 581 36.72 83.16 -84.57
N VAL A 582 36.34 82.46 -83.50
CA VAL A 582 34.99 82.58 -82.93
C VAL A 582 34.74 84.01 -82.43
N LYS A 583 33.68 84.67 -82.94
CA LYS A 583 33.28 85.99 -82.46
C LYS A 583 32.77 85.87 -81.02
N ILE A 584 33.13 86.82 -80.16
CA ILE A 584 32.77 86.78 -78.74
C ILE A 584 31.25 86.76 -78.51
N GLY A 585 30.47 87.40 -79.39
CA GLY A 585 29.01 87.34 -79.35
C GLY A 585 28.48 85.92 -79.61
N ASP A 586 29.00 85.26 -80.64
CA ASP A 586 28.60 83.88 -80.99
C ASP A 586 29.05 82.89 -79.92
N LEU A 587 30.26 83.08 -79.37
CA LEU A 587 30.76 82.27 -78.27
C LEU A 587 29.88 82.39 -77.01
N ALA A 588 29.40 83.60 -76.70
CA ALA A 588 28.49 83.81 -75.57
C ALA A 588 27.20 83.00 -75.77
N LEU A 589 26.63 83.00 -76.97
CA LEU A 589 25.44 82.21 -77.29
C LEU A 589 25.71 80.70 -77.22
N MET A 590 26.85 80.23 -77.73
CA MET A 590 27.24 78.80 -77.71
C MET A 590 27.35 78.21 -76.29
N VAL A 591 27.68 79.04 -75.30
CA VAL A 591 27.79 78.61 -73.89
C VAL A 591 26.58 79.01 -73.05
N GLY A 592 25.46 79.37 -73.67
CA GLY A 592 24.19 79.64 -72.99
C GLY A 592 24.10 81.02 -72.30
N CYS A 593 24.89 82.00 -72.77
CA CYS A 593 24.83 83.38 -72.31
C CYS A 593 24.16 84.27 -73.36
N ASN A 594 22.90 84.66 -73.10
CA ASN A 594 22.10 85.49 -74.03
C ASN A 594 22.61 86.92 -74.23
N ASN A 595 23.62 87.37 -73.47
CA ASN A 595 24.19 88.71 -73.56
C ASN A 595 25.72 88.67 -73.49
N ALA A 596 26.37 89.14 -74.55
CA ALA A 596 27.83 89.20 -74.66
C ALA A 596 28.49 90.03 -73.54
N ASN A 597 27.88 91.12 -73.08
CA ASN A 597 28.41 91.94 -71.98
C ASN A 597 28.34 91.20 -70.62
N THR A 598 27.35 90.33 -70.45
CA THR A 598 27.25 89.47 -69.26
C THR A 598 28.30 88.36 -69.31
N PHE A 599 28.48 87.74 -70.49
CA PHE A 599 29.54 86.75 -70.71
C PHE A 599 30.94 87.32 -70.47
N ILE A 600 31.26 88.51 -71.01
CA ILE A 600 32.57 89.16 -70.81
C ILE A 600 32.86 89.40 -69.32
N ARG A 601 31.87 89.89 -68.57
CA ARG A 601 32.00 90.09 -67.11
C ARG A 601 32.20 88.78 -66.36
N MET A 602 31.42 87.76 -66.70
CA MET A 602 31.54 86.41 -66.13
C MET A 602 32.92 85.81 -66.42
N PHE A 603 33.35 85.80 -67.68
CA PHE A 603 34.65 85.25 -68.08
C PHE A 603 35.81 85.97 -67.37
N ARG A 604 35.76 87.30 -67.28
CA ARG A 604 36.77 88.08 -66.55
C ARG A 604 36.78 87.79 -65.06
N LYS A 605 35.62 87.52 -64.45
CA LYS A 605 35.51 87.13 -63.03
C LYS A 605 36.30 85.84 -62.74
N TYR A 606 36.22 84.84 -63.62
CA TYR A 606 36.84 83.54 -63.39
C TYR A 606 38.27 83.41 -63.94
N GLU A 607 38.59 84.05 -65.06
CA GLU A 607 39.92 83.94 -65.72
C GLU A 607 40.83 85.16 -65.51
N GLY A 608 40.30 86.26 -64.98
CA GLY A 608 41.04 87.53 -64.78
C GLY A 608 41.24 88.36 -66.05
N LEU A 609 41.03 87.79 -67.24
CA LEU A 609 41.18 88.43 -68.55
C LEU A 609 39.83 88.52 -69.28
N ALA A 610 39.70 89.50 -70.19
CA ALA A 610 38.53 89.53 -71.08
C ALA A 610 38.62 88.39 -72.13
N PRO A 611 37.49 87.82 -72.61
CA PRO A 611 37.48 86.74 -73.60
C PRO A 611 38.36 87.02 -74.82
N GLY A 612 38.29 88.22 -75.40
CA GLY A 612 39.10 88.60 -76.57
C GLY A 612 40.60 88.66 -76.28
N GLN A 613 40.99 89.08 -75.07
CA GLN A 613 42.40 89.08 -74.64
C GLN A 613 42.90 87.64 -74.42
N TYR A 614 42.05 86.78 -73.87
CA TYR A 614 42.36 85.36 -73.68
C TYR A 614 42.53 84.63 -75.02
N ALA A 615 41.63 84.86 -75.99
CA ALA A 615 41.73 84.32 -77.34
C ALA A 615 43.01 84.77 -78.06
N LYS A 616 43.38 86.06 -77.93
CA LYS A 616 44.64 86.58 -78.49
C LYS A 616 45.87 85.91 -77.84
N LYS A 617 45.86 85.76 -76.52
CA LYS A 617 46.94 85.09 -75.77
C LYS A 617 47.07 83.60 -76.12
N LEU A 618 45.96 82.93 -76.44
CA LEU A 618 45.96 81.57 -76.98
C LEU A 618 46.63 81.52 -78.36
N ALA A 619 46.29 82.46 -79.24
CA ALA A 619 46.89 82.57 -80.58
C ALA A 619 48.37 83.01 -80.57
N GLU A 620 48.84 83.69 -79.52
CA GLU A 620 50.24 84.11 -79.34
C GLU A 620 51.13 83.04 -78.66
N LYS A 621 50.54 81.96 -78.11
CA LYS A 621 51.24 80.87 -77.40
C LYS A 621 51.46 79.59 -78.21
N GLU A 622 50.87 79.53 -79.40
CA GLU A 622 51.17 78.53 -80.44
C GLU A 622 52.09 79.16 -81.49
#